data_AF-A0A432SGU5-F1
#
_entry.id   AF-A0A432SGU5-F1
#
_cell.length_a   1.000
_cell.length_b   1.000
_cell.length_c   1.000
_cell.angle_alpha   90.00
_cell.angle_beta   90.00
_cell.angle_gamma   90.00
#
_symmetry.space_group_name_H-M   'P 1'
#
loop_
_entity.id
_entity.type
_entity.pdbx_description
1 polymer ?
#
loop_
_entity_poly.entity_id
_entity_poly.type
_entity_poly.pdbx_seq_one_letter_code
_entity_poly.pdbx_strand_id
1 'polypeptide(L)'
;MIFQRGRMQITKHITIDITPNNGSLDIELKASGKLKHGDYTIMIPMLKQALKSMPNPKVNMLIDATEFQGWELEAVWDDFKFGIEYKDVFLKIAIVGTEKWQEYLTKIGSWFMHGKVKFFYDLNEAKVWIK
;
A
#
# COMPACT_ATOMS: atom_id res chain seq x y z
N MET A 1 9.73 -22.64 16.94
CA MET A 1 9.95 -22.23 15.54
C MET A 1 9.45 -20.80 15.41
N ILE A 2 10.36 -19.82 15.34
CA ILE A 2 10.04 -18.40 15.40
C ILE A 2 9.76 -17.94 13.96
N PHE A 3 8.52 -17.57 13.65
CA PHE A 3 8.22 -16.82 12.43
C PHE A 3 8.93 -15.47 12.53
N GLN A 4 9.92 -15.22 11.67
CA GLN A 4 10.47 -13.88 11.54
C GLN A 4 9.40 -12.99 10.89
N ARG A 5 8.92 -11.99 11.63
CA ARG A 5 8.18 -10.85 11.07
C ARG A 5 9.11 -10.10 10.12
N GLY A 6 8.76 -10.01 8.85
CA GLY A 6 9.58 -9.34 7.85
C GLY A 6 8.85 -9.24 6.51
N ARG A 7 9.09 -8.14 5.78
CA ARG A 7 8.54 -7.92 4.44
C ARG A 7 8.90 -9.10 3.54
N MET A 8 7.88 -9.74 2.97
CA MET A 8 8.03 -10.81 1.99
C MET A 8 8.14 -10.20 0.59
N GLN A 9 9.15 -10.60 -0.18
CA GLN A 9 9.22 -10.28 -1.60
C GLN A 9 8.17 -11.10 -2.34
N ILE A 10 7.19 -10.43 -2.97
CA ILE A 10 6.09 -11.11 -3.67
C ILE A 10 6.28 -11.10 -5.18
N THR A 11 6.94 -10.08 -5.70
CA THR A 11 7.32 -9.96 -7.11
C THR A 11 8.72 -9.34 -7.22
N LYS A 12 9.25 -9.12 -8.43
CA LYS A 12 10.53 -8.40 -8.59
C LYS A 12 10.51 -6.98 -8.02
N HIS A 13 9.35 -6.33 -8.03
CA HIS A 13 9.21 -4.91 -7.74
C HIS A 13 8.48 -4.60 -6.43
N ILE A 14 7.83 -5.60 -5.82
CA ILE A 14 7.01 -5.41 -4.62
C ILE A 14 7.47 -6.33 -3.49
N THR A 15 7.68 -5.72 -2.33
CA THR A 15 7.68 -6.42 -1.04
C THR A 15 6.49 -5.95 -0.21
N ILE A 16 5.92 -6.86 0.56
CA ILE A 16 4.79 -6.57 1.43
C ILE A 16 4.96 -7.26 2.79
N ASP A 17 4.60 -6.56 3.86
CA ASP A 17 4.35 -7.13 5.19
C ASP A 17 2.92 -6.80 5.60
N ILE A 18 2.23 -7.77 6.18
CA ILE A 18 0.84 -7.63 6.65
C ILE A 18 0.81 -8.17 8.08
N THR A 19 0.62 -7.27 9.03
CA THR A 19 0.61 -7.59 10.45
C THR A 19 -0.75 -7.25 11.07
N PRO A 20 -1.47 -8.24 11.64
CA PRO A 20 -2.65 -7.95 12.45
C PRO A 20 -2.28 -7.20 13.73
N ASN A 21 -3.10 -6.22 14.10
CA ASN A 21 -2.92 -5.38 15.28
C ASN A 21 -4.28 -5.01 15.89
N ASN A 22 -4.68 -5.64 17.01
CA ASN A 22 -5.87 -5.29 17.80
C ASN A 22 -7.12 -4.84 17.00
N GLY A 23 -7.56 -5.64 16.02
CA GLY A 23 -8.74 -5.34 15.19
C GLY A 23 -8.48 -4.43 13.99
N SER A 24 -7.21 -4.13 13.69
CA SER A 24 -6.74 -3.54 12.45
C SER A 24 -5.66 -4.40 11.79
N LEU A 25 -5.32 -4.05 10.55
CA LEU A 25 -4.22 -4.58 9.77
C LEU A 25 -3.24 -3.45 9.50
N ASP A 26 -1.99 -3.64 9.90
CA ASP A 26 -0.88 -2.78 9.53
C ASP A 26 -0.20 -3.39 8.30
N ILE A 27 -0.21 -2.65 7.19
CA ILE A 27 0.34 -3.08 5.91
C ILE A 27 1.53 -2.20 5.57
N GLU A 28 2.71 -2.80 5.42
CA GLU A 28 3.88 -2.13 4.87
C GLU A 28 4.15 -2.65 3.45
N LEU A 29 4.13 -1.76 2.47
CA LEU A 29 4.41 -2.07 1.08
C LEU A 29 5.63 -1.27 0.62
N LYS A 30 6.60 -1.93 0.00
CA LYS A 30 7.67 -1.24 -0.76
C LYS A 30 7.54 -1.55 -2.23
N ALA A 31 7.50 -0.50 -3.04
CA ALA A 31 7.53 -0.57 -4.49
C ALA A 31 8.86 -0.01 -5.01
N SER A 32 9.52 -0.76 -5.90
CA SER A 32 10.79 -0.36 -6.51
C SER A 32 10.79 -0.57 -8.03
N GLY A 33 11.49 0.31 -8.74
CA GLY A 33 11.54 0.27 -10.20
C GLY A 33 10.19 0.55 -10.85
N LYS A 34 9.96 -0.03 -12.03
CA LYS A 34 8.75 0.20 -12.83
C LYS A 34 7.77 -0.97 -12.68
N LEU A 35 6.64 -0.73 -12.00
CA LEU A 35 5.61 -1.75 -11.79
C LEU A 35 4.96 -2.19 -13.11
N LYS A 36 4.82 -3.50 -13.25
CA LYS A 36 4.30 -4.23 -14.42
C LYS A 36 2.95 -4.84 -14.10
N HIS A 37 2.22 -5.26 -15.13
CA HIS A 37 0.94 -5.96 -14.97
C HIS A 37 1.01 -7.11 -13.95
N GLY A 38 2.04 -7.95 -14.05
CA GLY A 38 2.25 -9.10 -13.17
C GLY A 38 2.45 -8.74 -11.70
N ASP A 39 2.91 -7.53 -11.39
CA ASP A 39 3.02 -7.07 -10.01
C ASP A 39 1.64 -6.88 -9.38
N TYR A 40 0.70 -6.33 -10.14
CA TYR A 40 -0.67 -6.10 -9.70
C TYR A 40 -1.47 -7.39 -9.57
N THR A 41 -1.31 -8.32 -10.52
CA THR A 41 -2.04 -9.61 -10.48
C THR A 41 -1.68 -10.46 -9.26
N ILE A 42 -0.52 -10.20 -8.63
CA ILE A 42 -0.09 -10.86 -7.39
C ILE A 42 -0.44 -10.00 -6.17
N MET A 43 -0.17 -8.69 -6.19
CA MET A 43 -0.41 -7.81 -5.05
C MET A 43 -1.90 -7.70 -4.68
N ILE A 44 -2.80 -7.55 -5.66
CA ILE A 44 -4.23 -7.34 -5.38
C ILE A 44 -4.86 -8.50 -4.65
N PRO A 45 -4.76 -9.75 -5.15
CA PRO A 45 -5.45 -10.86 -4.51
C PRO A 45 -4.93 -11.08 -3.08
N MET A 46 -3.64 -10.83 -2.84
CA MET A 46 -3.06 -10.88 -1.50
C MET A 46 -3.67 -9.84 -0.55
N LEU A 47 -3.75 -8.57 -0.98
CA LEU A 47 -4.42 -7.52 -0.19
C LEU A 47 -5.89 -7.87 0.05
N LYS A 48 -6.63 -8.30 -0.98
CA LYS A 48 -8.03 -8.73 -0.84
C LYS A 48 -8.20 -9.87 0.16
N GLN A 49 -7.33 -10.88 0.11
CA GLN A 49 -7.38 -12.01 1.02
C GLN A 49 -7.12 -11.57 2.47
N ALA A 50 -6.15 -10.69 2.70
CA ALA A 50 -5.88 -10.14 4.02
C ALA A 50 -7.09 -9.36 4.57
N LEU A 51 -7.70 -8.49 3.77
CA LEU A 51 -8.90 -7.74 4.19
C LEU A 51 -10.09 -8.65 4.49
N LYS A 52 -10.31 -9.70 3.69
CA LYS A 52 -11.41 -10.66 3.90
C LYS A 52 -11.20 -11.57 5.11
N SER A 53 -9.98 -11.65 5.65
CA SER A 53 -9.68 -12.48 6.81
C SER A 53 -10.19 -11.89 8.15
N MET A 54 -10.64 -10.63 8.15
CA MET A 54 -11.09 -9.91 9.34
C MET A 54 -12.50 -9.32 9.13
N PRO A 55 -13.43 -9.45 10.09
CA PRO A 55 -14.71 -8.76 10.04
C PRO A 55 -14.49 -7.26 10.25
N ASN A 56 -15.00 -6.42 9.35
CA ASN A 56 -14.86 -4.95 9.38
C ASN A 56 -13.40 -4.49 9.55
N PRO A 57 -12.50 -4.83 8.60
CA PRO A 57 -11.08 -4.52 8.75
C PRO A 57 -10.88 -3.00 8.84
N LYS A 58 -9.93 -2.61 9.67
CA LYS A 58 -9.37 -1.26 9.69
C LYS A 58 -7.92 -1.36 9.25
N VAL A 59 -7.46 -0.46 8.40
CA VAL A 59 -6.14 -0.58 7.77
C VAL A 59 -5.33 0.68 7.99
N ASN A 60 -4.11 0.50 8.49
CA ASN A 60 -3.05 1.49 8.37
C ASN A 60 -2.07 1.00 7.31
N MET A 61 -1.79 1.83 6.31
CA MET A 61 -0.91 1.45 5.21
C MET A 61 0.30 2.38 5.14
N LEU A 62 1.49 1.81 5.14
CA LEU A 62 2.73 2.50 4.83
C LEU A 62 3.21 2.07 3.45
N ILE A 63 3.38 3.02 2.54
CA ILE A 63 3.88 2.82 1.18
C ILE A 63 5.27 3.44 1.10
N ASP A 64 6.29 2.62 0.91
CA ASP A 64 7.66 3.02 0.62
C ASP A 64 7.87 3.00 -0.90
N ALA A 65 7.83 4.18 -1.49
CA ALA A 65 7.99 4.45 -2.92
C ALA A 65 9.28 5.23 -3.21
N THR A 66 10.26 5.16 -2.32
CA THR A 66 11.55 5.85 -2.46
C THR A 66 12.33 5.42 -3.71
N GLU A 67 12.19 4.16 -4.11
CA GLU A 67 12.81 3.56 -5.30
C GLU A 67 11.82 3.39 -6.47
N PHE A 68 10.60 3.92 -6.36
CA PHE A 68 9.56 3.74 -7.36
C PHE A 68 9.81 4.64 -8.58
N GLN A 69 9.69 4.07 -9.78
CA GLN A 69 9.99 4.73 -11.05
C GLN A 69 8.76 4.86 -11.98
N GLY A 70 7.57 4.51 -11.51
CA GLY A 70 6.34 4.55 -12.30
C GLY A 70 5.73 3.17 -12.56
N TRP A 71 4.62 3.14 -13.30
CA TRP A 71 3.92 1.92 -13.69
C TRP A 71 3.69 1.89 -15.20
N GLU A 72 3.56 0.69 -15.76
CA GLU A 72 3.32 0.53 -17.20
C GLU A 72 1.86 0.64 -17.63
N LEU A 73 0.93 0.34 -16.74
CA LEU A 73 -0.49 0.30 -17.08
C LEU A 73 -1.28 1.17 -16.11
N GLU A 74 -1.65 2.36 -16.57
CA GLU A 74 -2.59 3.24 -15.83
C GLU A 74 -3.98 2.59 -15.75
N ALA A 75 -4.39 1.88 -16.81
CA ALA A 75 -5.66 1.16 -16.88
C ALA A 75 -5.85 0.12 -15.76
N VAL A 76 -4.75 -0.46 -15.25
CA VAL A 76 -4.86 -1.35 -14.08
C VAL A 76 -5.37 -0.58 -12.87
N TRP A 77 -4.90 0.66 -12.67
CA TRP A 77 -5.37 1.51 -11.57
C TRP A 77 -6.81 2.00 -11.77
N ASP A 78 -7.20 2.27 -13.02
CA ASP A 78 -8.57 2.69 -13.36
C ASP A 78 -9.60 1.56 -13.17
N ASP A 79 -9.24 0.33 -13.55
CA ASP A 79 -10.07 -0.86 -13.37
C ASP A 79 -10.09 -1.38 -11.92
N PHE A 80 -9.20 -0.84 -11.08
CA PHE A 80 -9.07 -1.20 -9.67
C PHE A 80 -10.24 -0.62 -8.86
N LYS A 81 -11.41 -1.23 -9.02
CA LYS A 81 -12.58 -1.05 -8.13
C LYS A 81 -12.28 -1.39 -6.67
N PHE A 82 -11.11 -1.98 -6.39
CA PHE A 82 -10.63 -2.29 -5.05
C PHE A 82 -10.51 -1.04 -4.17
N GLY A 83 -10.01 0.09 -4.71
CA GLY A 83 -9.96 1.34 -3.96
C GLY A 83 -11.35 1.84 -3.55
N ILE A 84 -12.39 1.56 -4.34
CA ILE A 84 -13.78 1.98 -4.11
C ILE A 84 -14.54 0.99 -3.20
N GLU A 85 -14.33 -0.32 -3.39
CA GLU A 85 -14.97 -1.40 -2.61
C GLU A 85 -14.46 -1.44 -1.17
N TYR A 86 -13.21 -1.01 -0.94
CA TYR A 86 -12.54 -1.05 0.35
C TYR A 86 -12.13 0.33 0.87
N LYS A 87 -12.57 1.44 0.22
CA LYS A 87 -12.21 2.81 0.62
C LYS A 87 -12.44 3.08 2.11
N ASP A 88 -13.51 2.54 2.67
CA ASP A 88 -13.97 2.82 4.03
C ASP A 88 -13.15 2.06 5.10
N VAL A 89 -12.27 1.13 4.68
CA VAL A 89 -11.44 0.36 5.62
C VAL A 89 -10.11 1.04 5.93
N PHE A 90 -9.65 1.95 5.08
CA PHE A 90 -8.35 2.62 5.26
C PHE A 90 -8.47 3.83 6.19
N LEU A 91 -7.82 3.77 7.34
CA LEU A 91 -7.81 4.86 8.33
C LEU A 91 -6.71 5.88 8.07
N LYS A 92 -5.48 5.39 7.87
CA LYS A 92 -4.29 6.19 7.64
C LYS A 92 -3.45 5.57 6.55
N ILE A 93 -2.89 6.42 5.69
CA ILE A 93 -1.96 6.03 4.63
C ILE A 93 -0.78 6.98 4.66
N ALA A 94 0.39 6.43 5.00
CA ALA A 94 1.65 7.14 4.94
C ALA A 94 2.35 6.75 3.65
N ILE A 95 2.76 7.75 2.87
CA ILE A 95 3.52 7.49 1.65
C ILE A 95 4.88 8.14 1.76
N VAL A 96 5.93 7.35 1.57
CA VAL A 96 7.33 7.78 1.61
C VAL A 96 7.85 7.78 0.19
N GLY A 97 8.40 8.89 -0.27
CA GLY A 97 8.90 8.97 -1.64
C GLY A 97 9.77 10.19 -1.89
N THR A 98 10.01 10.47 -3.16
CA THR A 98 10.75 11.65 -3.63
C THR A 98 9.79 12.70 -4.20
N GLU A 99 10.31 13.85 -4.63
CA GLU A 99 9.50 14.95 -5.21
C GLU A 99 8.62 14.50 -6.39
N LYS A 100 9.04 13.46 -7.13
CA LYS A 100 8.27 12.87 -8.24
C LYS A 100 6.93 12.26 -7.81
N TRP A 101 6.73 12.03 -6.51
CA TRP A 101 5.49 11.43 -6.00
C TRP A 101 4.27 12.35 -6.14
N GLN A 102 4.48 13.67 -6.27
CA GLN A 102 3.39 14.64 -6.43
C GLN A 102 2.54 14.38 -7.69
N GLU A 103 3.16 13.93 -8.78
CA GLU A 103 2.45 13.60 -10.03
C GLU A 103 1.59 12.34 -9.91
N TYR A 104 1.97 11.40 -9.03
CA TYR A 104 1.27 10.13 -8.84
C TYR A 104 0.11 10.25 -7.85
N LEU A 105 0.18 11.17 -6.88
CA LEU A 105 -0.88 11.41 -5.89
C LEU A 105 -2.23 11.75 -6.53
N THR A 106 -2.24 12.48 -7.64
CA THR A 106 -3.48 12.81 -8.37
C THR A 106 -4.15 11.58 -8.95
N LYS A 107 -3.36 10.60 -9.40
CA LYS A 107 -3.83 9.37 -10.04
C LYS A 107 -4.36 8.35 -9.02
N ILE A 108 -3.69 8.21 -7.89
CA ILE A 108 -4.09 7.27 -6.83
C ILE A 108 -5.03 7.89 -5.78
N GLY A 109 -5.26 9.21 -5.84
CA GLY A 109 -6.04 9.95 -4.84
C GLY A 109 -7.47 9.42 -4.65
N SER A 110 -8.07 8.86 -5.70
CA SER A 110 -9.42 8.27 -5.66
C SER A 110 -9.53 7.09 -4.70
N TRP A 111 -8.43 6.36 -4.47
CA TRP A 111 -8.41 5.17 -3.61
C TRP A 111 -8.41 5.50 -2.12
N PHE A 112 -8.05 6.73 -1.77
CA PHE A 112 -7.78 7.11 -0.38
C PHE A 112 -8.73 8.18 0.15
N MET A 113 -9.83 8.45 -0.56
CA MET A 113 -10.79 9.54 -0.32
C MET A 113 -11.48 9.53 1.05
N HIS A 114 -11.39 8.45 1.84
CA HIS A 114 -12.03 8.35 3.17
C HIS A 114 -11.03 8.30 4.34
N GLY A 115 -9.74 8.10 4.07
CA GLY A 115 -8.69 7.99 5.08
C GLY A 115 -7.82 9.23 5.18
N LYS A 116 -7.03 9.35 6.26
CA LYS A 116 -5.98 10.38 6.35
C LYS A 116 -4.79 9.95 5.51
N VAL A 117 -4.42 10.75 4.52
CA VAL A 117 -3.21 10.53 3.71
C VAL A 117 -2.17 11.57 4.04
N LYS A 118 -0.92 11.15 4.22
CA LYS A 118 0.20 12.08 4.38
C LYS A 118 1.44 11.57 3.64
N PHE A 119 2.09 12.49 2.94
CA PHE A 119 3.36 12.23 2.28
C PHE A 119 4.53 12.61 3.18
N PHE A 120 5.62 11.84 3.08
CA PHE A 120 6.85 12.00 3.83
C PHE A 120 8.05 11.79 2.91
N TYR A 121 9.15 12.49 3.21
CA TYR A 121 10.45 12.23 2.58
C TYR A 121 11.29 11.24 3.40
N ASP A 122 10.97 11.08 4.68
CA ASP A 122 11.67 10.17 5.60
C ASP A 122 10.77 9.01 6.05
N LEU A 123 11.33 7.80 6.01
CA LEU A 123 10.61 6.58 6.37
C LEU A 123 10.32 6.49 7.88
N ASN A 124 11.19 7.02 8.73
CA ASN A 124 11.01 6.97 10.17
C ASN A 124 9.89 7.92 10.60
N GLU A 125 9.81 9.13 10.03
CA GLU A 125 8.70 10.05 10.26
C GLU A 125 7.35 9.43 9.89
N ALA A 126 7.29 8.77 8.73
CA ALA A 126 6.09 8.02 8.30
C ALA A 126 5.73 6.91 9.30
N LYS A 127 6.73 6.13 9.76
CA LYS A 127 6.55 5.07 10.76
C LYS A 127 6.12 5.59 12.13
N VAL A 128 6.48 6.82 12.50
CA VAL A 128 6.01 7.45 13.74
C VAL A 128 4.57 7.91 13.59
N TRP A 129 4.21 8.51 12.45
CA TRP A 129 2.87 9.06 12.23
C TRP A 129 1.79 8.00 12.00
N ILE A 130 2.15 6.89 11.36
CA ILE A 130 1.20 5.83 11.00
C ILE A 130 0.70 5.05 12.23
N LYS A 131 1.47 5.05 13.33
CA LYS A 131 1.12 4.44 14.61
C LYS A 131 -0.10 5.06 15.27
#